data_AF-A0A2V8LRZ3-F1
#
_entry.id   AF-A0A2V8LRZ3-F1
#
_cell.length_a   1.000
_cell.length_b   1.000
_cell.length_c   1.000
_cell.angle_alpha   90.00
_cell.angle_beta   90.00
_cell.angle_gamma   90.00
#
_symmetry.space_group_name_H-M   'P 1'
#
loop_
_entity.id
_entity.type
_entity.pdbx_description
1 polymer ?
#
loop_
_entity_poly.entity_id
_entity_poly.type
_entity_poly.pdbx_seq_one_letter_code
_entity_poly.pdbx_strand_id
1 'polypeptide(L)'
;MWMALIAWIYPAGHRADVPDSASYVRALGLPAPFAYADFAARSSIREERGVPPAEQMIHQLVEGQEVVIRTARTVYPLAERIPDQVTADLLTKMKQVHERTARMLRSLLS
;
A
#
# COMPACT_ATOMS: atom_id res chain seq x y z
N MET A 1 8.27 9.76 5.02
CA MET A 1 7.57 8.89 6.00
C MET A 1 6.46 8.04 5.35
N TRP A 2 5.71 8.54 4.36
CA TRP A 2 4.62 7.81 3.68
C TRP A 2 5.08 6.86 2.54
N MET A 3 6.16 7.20 1.81
CA MET A 3 6.81 6.31 0.82
C MET A 3 7.24 4.96 1.44
N ALA A 4 7.60 4.97 2.73
CA ALA A 4 8.04 3.81 3.50
C ALA A 4 6.90 2.85 3.90
N LEU A 5 5.65 3.31 3.95
CA LEU A 5 4.47 2.44 4.18
C LEU A 5 4.05 1.76 2.86
N ILE A 6 4.12 2.53 1.77
CA ILE A 6 3.92 2.10 0.38
C ILE A 6 4.98 1.07 -0.05
N ALA A 7 6.22 1.23 0.42
CA ALA A 7 7.34 0.29 0.27
C ALA A 7 7.04 -1.15 0.69
N TRP A 8 6.16 -1.33 1.67
CA TRP A 8 6.06 -2.60 2.39
C TRP A 8 4.79 -3.40 2.09
N ILE A 9 3.69 -2.72 1.71
CA ILE A 9 2.44 -3.40 1.29
C ILE A 9 2.64 -4.22 0.00
N TYR A 10 3.75 -3.99 -0.72
CA TYR A 10 4.14 -4.73 -1.92
C TYR A 10 5.43 -5.54 -1.73
N PRO A 11 5.36 -6.75 -1.15
CA PRO A 11 6.46 -7.69 -1.23
C PRO A 11 6.47 -8.34 -2.62
N ALA A 12 7.59 -8.15 -3.32
CA ALA A 12 8.13 -9.02 -4.39
C ALA A 12 7.09 -9.70 -5.29
N GLY A 13 6.49 -8.95 -6.20
CA GLY A 13 5.62 -9.53 -7.21
C GLY A 13 5.46 -8.63 -8.41
N HIS A 14 6.16 -9.02 -9.49
CA HIS A 14 5.92 -8.66 -10.90
C HIS A 14 6.74 -7.49 -11.46
N ARG A 15 7.75 -7.91 -12.23
CA ARG A 15 8.59 -7.22 -13.23
C ARG A 15 9.89 -6.60 -12.72
N ALA A 16 11.01 -7.12 -13.24
CA ALA A 16 12.39 -6.75 -12.87
C ALA A 16 12.85 -5.39 -13.42
N ASP A 17 11.98 -4.65 -14.10
CA ASP A 17 12.25 -3.37 -14.77
C ASP A 17 11.82 -2.15 -13.94
N VAL A 18 11.08 -2.34 -12.85
CA VAL A 18 10.59 -1.27 -11.97
C VAL A 18 11.01 -1.57 -10.54
N PRO A 19 11.81 -0.70 -9.88
CA PRO A 19 12.20 -0.92 -8.50
C PRO A 19 10.96 -0.99 -7.62
N ASP A 20 10.89 -2.00 -6.75
CA ASP A 20 9.87 -2.04 -5.70
C ASP A 20 10.00 -0.80 -4.81
N SER A 21 8.91 -0.44 -4.14
CA SER A 21 8.82 0.79 -3.38
C SER A 21 9.80 0.84 -2.19
N ALA A 22 10.23 -0.31 -1.64
CA ALA A 22 11.26 -0.36 -0.60
C ALA A 22 12.67 -0.14 -1.16
N SER A 23 12.95 -0.67 -2.33
CA SER A 23 14.18 -0.47 -3.10
C SER A 23 14.30 0.99 -3.55
N TYR A 24 13.18 1.62 -3.94
CA TYR A 24 13.13 3.05 -4.27
C TYR A 24 13.40 3.95 -3.04
N VAL A 25 12.77 3.69 -1.90
CA VAL A 25 13.03 4.45 -0.65
C VAL A 25 14.49 4.38 -0.23
N ARG A 26 15.10 3.19 -0.34
CA ARG A 26 16.53 3.01 -0.06
C ARG A 26 17.42 3.73 -1.08
N ALA A 27 17.04 3.75 -2.36
CA ALA A 27 17.75 4.51 -3.39
C ALA A 27 17.73 6.03 -3.15
N LEU A 28 16.68 6.55 -2.48
CA LEU A 28 16.59 7.95 -2.03
C LEU A 28 17.42 8.25 -0.75
N GLY A 29 18.14 7.26 -0.21
CA GLY A 29 18.94 7.41 1.01
C GLY A 29 18.11 7.47 2.30
N LEU A 30 16.81 7.13 2.24
CA LEU A 30 15.92 7.15 3.39
C LEU A 30 15.87 5.77 4.07
N PRO A 31 15.85 5.70 5.41
CA PRO A 31 15.69 4.44 6.11
C PRO A 31 14.27 3.90 5.89
N ALA A 32 14.19 2.72 5.28
CA ALA A 32 12.95 1.96 5.22
C ALA A 32 12.72 1.27 6.58
N PRO A 33 11.49 1.33 7.15
CA PRO A 33 11.14 0.60 8.36
C PRO A 33 11.34 -0.90 8.14
N PHE A 34 11.80 -1.60 9.18
CA PHE A 34 12.16 -3.02 9.11
C PHE A 34 11.51 -3.86 10.21
N ALA A 35 11.21 -3.30 11.38
CA ALA A 35 10.59 -4.02 12.47
C ALA A 35 9.06 -3.94 12.42
N TYR A 36 8.36 -5.05 12.74
CA TYR A 36 6.89 -5.12 12.85
C TYR A 36 6.29 -3.98 13.71
N ALA A 37 6.97 -3.61 14.80
CA ALA A 37 6.56 -2.50 15.66
C ALA A 37 6.58 -1.13 14.96
N ASP A 38 7.53 -0.90 14.04
CA ASP A 38 7.60 0.34 13.26
C ASP A 38 6.42 0.46 12.30
N PHE A 39 5.94 -0.68 11.78
CA PHE A 39 4.76 -0.73 10.91
C PHE A 39 3.48 -0.49 11.71
N ALA A 40 3.30 -1.17 12.84
CA ALA A 40 2.15 -1.00 13.71
C ALA A 40 2.00 0.46 14.19
N ALA A 41 3.11 1.11 14.53
CA ALA A 41 3.11 2.51 14.97
C ALA A 41 2.72 3.53 13.86
N ARG A 42 2.77 3.12 12.58
CA ARG A 42 2.58 4.02 11.41
C ARG A 42 1.38 3.63 10.54
N SER A 43 0.76 2.50 10.83
CA SER A 43 -0.42 2.01 10.12
C SER A 43 -1.67 2.73 10.60
N SER A 44 -2.54 3.11 9.66
CA SER A 44 -3.91 3.53 9.96
C SER A 44 -4.92 2.37 9.93
N ILE A 45 -4.46 1.15 9.64
CA ILE A 45 -5.26 -0.08 9.67
C ILE A 45 -5.16 -0.66 11.07
N ARG A 46 -6.31 -0.89 11.70
CA ARG A 46 -6.39 -1.46 13.04
C ARG A 46 -6.16 -2.96 12.97
N GLU A 47 -5.29 -3.47 13.85
CA GLU A 47 -5.11 -4.91 14.01
C GLU A 47 -6.37 -5.53 14.64
N GLU A 48 -6.89 -6.58 14.00
CA GLU A 48 -7.93 -7.42 14.56
C GLU A 48 -7.30 -8.46 15.50
N ARG A 49 -7.95 -8.70 16.65
CA ARG A 49 -7.48 -9.71 17.62
C ARG A 49 -8.42 -10.91 17.60
N GLY A 50 -7.90 -12.06 17.20
CA GLY A 50 -8.64 -13.31 17.13
C GLY A 50 -9.01 -13.68 15.70
N VAL A 51 -10.06 -14.49 15.55
CA VAL A 51 -10.51 -15.02 14.25
C VAL A 51 -11.96 -14.57 14.02
N PRO A 52 -12.19 -13.48 13.28
CA PRO A 52 -13.54 -13.04 12.96
C PRO A 52 -14.23 -14.01 11.97
N PRO A 53 -15.57 -13.95 11.84
CA PRO A 53 -16.29 -14.64 10.78
C PRO A 53 -15.73 -14.32 9.39
N ALA A 54 -15.81 -15.27 8.46
CA ALA A 54 -15.20 -15.15 7.13
C ALA A 54 -15.66 -13.89 6.37
N GLU A 55 -16.96 -13.55 6.42
CA GLU A 55 -17.49 -12.33 5.81
C GLU A 55 -16.86 -11.07 6.42
N GLN A 56 -16.75 -11.02 7.75
CA GLN A 56 -16.13 -9.91 8.45
C GLN A 56 -14.63 -9.79 8.12
N MET A 57 -13.93 -10.91 7.97
CA MET A 57 -12.55 -10.93 7.49
C MET A 57 -12.43 -10.34 6.07
N ILE A 58 -13.34 -10.70 5.16
CA ILE A 58 -13.36 -10.15 3.80
C ILE A 58 -13.65 -8.64 3.83
N HIS A 59 -14.58 -8.17 4.66
CA HIS A 59 -14.83 -6.74 4.85
C HIS A 59 -13.58 -5.99 5.33
N GLN A 60 -12.85 -6.53 6.31
CA GLN A 60 -11.60 -5.94 6.80
C GLN A 60 -10.53 -5.90 5.72
N LEU A 61 -10.42 -6.94 4.90
CA LEU A 61 -9.49 -6.97 3.77
C LEU A 61 -9.84 -5.91 2.72
N VAL A 62 -11.13 -5.74 2.38
CA VAL A 62 -11.59 -4.68 1.47
C VAL A 62 -11.24 -3.30 2.02
N GLU A 63 -11.52 -3.04 3.29
CA GLU A 63 -11.20 -1.78 3.95
C GLU A 63 -9.69 -1.51 3.92
N GLY A 64 -8.87 -2.52 4.19
CA GLY A 64 -7.41 -2.43 4.10
C GLY A 64 -6.95 -1.99 2.70
N GLN A 65 -7.51 -2.56 1.63
CA GLN A 65 -7.19 -2.12 0.26
C GLN A 65 -7.60 -0.66 0.02
N GLU A 66 -8.77 -0.23 0.52
CA GLU A 66 -9.27 1.13 0.37
C GLU A 66 -8.42 2.16 1.12
N VAL A 67 -7.90 1.82 2.29
CA VAL A 67 -6.97 2.67 3.05
C VAL A 67 -5.74 2.98 2.20
N VAL A 68 -5.18 2.00 1.49
CA VAL A 68 -4.02 2.21 0.62
C VAL A 68 -4.38 3.09 -0.57
N ILE A 69 -5.54 2.88 -1.19
CA ILE A 69 -6.02 3.71 -2.31
C ILE A 69 -6.19 5.17 -1.87
N ARG A 70 -6.84 5.41 -0.72
CA ARG A 70 -7.01 6.76 -0.16
C ARG A 70 -5.66 7.40 0.13
N THR A 71 -4.76 6.65 0.75
CA THR A 71 -3.39 7.09 1.03
C THR A 71 -2.66 7.50 -0.24
N ALA A 72 -2.66 6.67 -1.28
CA ALA A 72 -2.01 6.98 -2.56
C ALA A 72 -2.56 8.28 -3.18
N ARG A 73 -3.88 8.52 -3.09
CA ARG A 73 -4.51 9.77 -3.56
C ARG A 73 -4.05 11.00 -2.80
N THR A 74 -3.75 10.89 -1.50
CA THR A 74 -3.23 12.03 -0.73
C THR A 74 -1.78 12.40 -1.09
N VAL A 75 -1.01 11.43 -1.58
CA VAL A 75 0.40 11.61 -1.93
C VAL A 75 0.57 12.09 -3.37
N TYR A 76 -0.35 11.73 -4.27
CA TYR A 76 -0.29 12.09 -5.69
C TYR A 76 -0.05 13.59 -5.96
N PRO A 77 -0.73 14.54 -5.29
CA PRO A 77 -0.49 15.97 -5.50
C PRO A 77 0.91 16.43 -5.09
N LEU A 78 1.59 15.71 -4.18
CA LEU A 78 2.96 16.01 -3.79
C LEU A 78 3.95 15.57 -4.88
N ALA A 79 3.70 14.42 -5.50
CA ALA A 79 4.50 13.92 -6.63
C ALA A 79 4.31 14.75 -7.91
N GLU A 80 3.21 15.47 -8.06
CA GLU A 80 3.02 16.43 -9.16
C GLU A 80 3.76 17.75 -8.92
N ARG A 81 3.90 18.18 -7.66
CA ARG A 81 4.55 19.46 -7.30
C ARG A 81 6.07 19.43 -7.45
N ILE A 82 6.67 18.28 -7.21
CA ILE A 82 8.08 18.01 -7.44
C ILE A 82 8.06 16.95 -8.53
N PRO A 83 8.39 17.25 -9.80
CA PRO A 83 8.10 16.42 -10.99
C PRO A 83 8.82 15.07 -10.97
N ASP A 84 8.44 14.23 -10.01
CA ASP A 84 8.99 12.93 -9.69
C ASP A 84 8.11 11.88 -10.36
N GLN A 85 8.38 11.72 -11.65
CA GLN A 85 7.65 10.81 -12.52
C GLN A 85 7.68 9.37 -12.01
N VAL A 86 8.78 8.95 -11.39
CA VAL A 86 8.93 7.59 -10.86
C VAL A 86 7.93 7.36 -9.72
N THR A 87 7.81 8.32 -8.81
CA THR A 87 6.83 8.24 -7.73
C THR A 87 5.39 8.26 -8.26
N ALA A 88 5.08 9.12 -9.24
CA ALA A 88 3.74 9.18 -9.84
C ALA A 88 3.34 7.85 -10.51
N ASP A 89 4.26 7.22 -11.24
CA ASP A 89 4.04 5.93 -11.90
C ASP A 89 3.86 4.79 -10.88
N LEU A 90 4.65 4.78 -9.80
CA LEU A 90 4.50 3.81 -8.71
C LEU A 90 3.12 3.93 -8.04
N LEU A 91 2.69 5.15 -7.70
CA LEU A 91 1.38 5.39 -7.09
C LEU A 91 0.22 4.94 -8.00
N THR A 92 0.36 5.16 -9.31
CA THR A 92 -0.64 4.73 -10.30
C THR A 92 -0.77 3.21 -10.33
N LYS A 93 0.35 2.48 -10.40
CA LYS A 93 0.36 1.01 -10.41
C LYS A 93 -0.24 0.42 -9.14
N MET A 94 0.11 0.98 -7.98
CA MET A 94 -0.44 0.56 -6.70
C MET A 94 -1.95 0.72 -6.65
N LYS A 95 -2.46 1.89 -7.04
CA LYS A 95 -3.90 2.16 -7.08
C LYS A 95 -4.63 1.12 -7.93
N GLN A 96 -4.11 0.78 -9.11
CA GLN A 96 -4.75 -0.18 -10.01
C GLN A 96 -4.90 -1.57 -9.40
N VAL A 97 -3.86 -2.09 -8.76
CA VAL A 97 -3.91 -3.42 -8.15
C VAL A 97 -4.80 -3.42 -6.92
N HIS A 98 -4.68 -2.44 -6.02
CA HIS A 98 -5.53 -2.38 -4.83
C HIS A 98 -7.02 -2.21 -5.21
N GLU A 99 -7.33 -1.43 -6.26
CA GLU A 99 -8.70 -1.31 -6.79
C GLU A 99 -9.22 -2.61 -7.43
N ARG A 100 -8.33 -3.37 -8.09
CA ARG A 100 -8.68 -4.68 -8.63
C ARG A 100 -8.93 -5.69 -7.52
N THR A 101 -8.05 -5.76 -6.52
CA THR A 101 -8.17 -6.66 -5.37
C THR A 101 -9.41 -6.35 -4.56
N ALA A 102 -9.69 -5.07 -4.27
CA ALA A 102 -10.91 -4.67 -3.57
C ALA A 102 -12.18 -5.10 -4.32
N ARG A 103 -12.21 -4.96 -5.65
CA ARG A 103 -13.34 -5.44 -6.47
C ARG A 103 -13.50 -6.96 -6.43
N MET A 104 -12.40 -7.71 -6.51
CA MET A 104 -12.42 -9.18 -6.40
C MET A 104 -12.94 -9.62 -5.02
N LEU A 105 -12.46 -9.01 -3.95
CA LEU A 105 -12.93 -9.33 -2.59
C LEU A 105 -14.42 -9.01 -2.39
N ARG A 106 -14.89 -7.86 -2.91
CA ARG A 106 -16.33 -7.53 -2.86
C ARG A 106 -17.20 -8.52 -3.65
N SER A 107 -16.66 -9.17 -4.68
CA SER A 107 -17.40 -10.22 -5.41
C SER A 107 -17.56 -11.53 -4.63
N LEU A 108 -16.83 -11.70 -3.51
CA LEU A 108 -16.96 -12.87 -2.63
C LEU A 108 -18.04 -12.68 -1.54
N LEU A 109 -18.59 -11.47 -1.41
CA LEU A 109 -19.65 -11.12 -0.46
C LEU A 109 -21.05 -11.12 -1.11
N SER A 110 -21.17 -11.72 -2.30
CA SER A 110 -22.42 -11.84 -3.06
C SER A 110 -23.32 -12.95 -2.54
#